data_AF-A0A0D3HVR9-F1
#
_entry.id   AF-A0A0D3HVR9-F1
#
_cell.length_a   1.000
_cell.length_b   1.000
_cell.length_c   1.000
_cell.angle_alpha   90.00
_cell.angle_beta   90.00
_cell.angle_gamma   90.00
#
_symmetry.space_group_name_H-M   'P 1'
#
loop_
_entity.id
_entity.type
_entity.pdbx_description
1 polymer ?
#
loop_
_entity_poly.entity_id
_entity_poly.type
_entity_poly.pdbx_seq_one_letter_code
_entity_poly.pdbx_strand_id
1 'polypeptide(L)'
;MKRRRTSSRTRRGKVGEEGGGGPHTRNHPARAADANDDDELLRLLSLAETDLDAGHLRAAHKHAHRAARLDPDSPRGSLLLTAVSVLVADHSSHRATLLLLDSDS
;
A
#
# COMPACT_ATOMS: atom_id res chain seq x y z
N MET A 1 -28.42 37.00 5.14
CA MET A 1 -28.64 37.58 3.78
C MET A 1 -27.47 37.18 2.89
N LYS A 2 -27.57 36.19 1.99
CA LYS A 2 -28.06 36.19 0.58
C LYS A 2 -27.31 37.15 -0.37
N ARG A 3 -26.77 36.56 -1.48
CA ARG A 3 -26.44 37.11 -2.84
C ARG A 3 -24.92 37.28 -3.10
N ARG A 4 -24.34 36.99 -4.28
CA ARG A 4 -24.85 36.68 -5.63
C ARG A 4 -23.70 36.20 -6.54
N ARG A 5 -23.99 35.27 -7.47
CA ARG A 5 -23.17 34.93 -8.65
C ARG A 5 -23.24 36.06 -9.70
N THR A 6 -22.14 36.36 -10.40
CA THR A 6 -22.17 36.91 -11.77
C THR A 6 -20.99 36.42 -12.60
N SER A 7 -21.32 35.78 -13.72
CA SER A 7 -20.43 35.37 -14.80
C SER A 7 -19.81 36.55 -15.54
N SER A 8 -18.59 36.37 -16.04
CA SER A 8 -18.07 37.09 -17.20
C SER A 8 -17.47 36.11 -18.20
N ARG A 9 -18.30 35.81 -19.19
CA ARG A 9 -18.03 35.07 -20.42
C ARG A 9 -17.16 35.94 -21.33
N THR A 10 -15.96 35.48 -21.67
CA THR A 10 -15.22 35.96 -22.86
C THR A 10 -15.03 34.78 -23.81
N ARG A 11 -15.94 34.69 -24.79
CA ARG A 11 -15.66 34.04 -26.08
C ARG A 11 -14.88 35.05 -26.91
N ARG A 12 -13.82 34.63 -27.62
CA ARG A 12 -13.66 34.67 -29.09
C ARG A 12 -12.18 34.65 -29.51
N GLY A 13 -11.88 33.83 -30.51
CA GLY A 13 -10.70 33.92 -31.37
C GLY A 13 -9.83 32.68 -31.31
N LYS A 14 -9.48 31.99 -32.40
CA LYS A 14 -9.87 32.06 -33.81
C LYS A 14 -9.32 30.75 -34.43
N VAL A 15 -10.06 30.21 -35.39
CA VAL A 15 -9.78 29.01 -36.20
C VAL A 15 -8.41 29.01 -36.88
N GLY A 16 -7.83 27.81 -36.95
CA GLY A 16 -6.73 27.41 -37.82
C GLY A 16 -6.78 25.88 -37.99
N GLU A 17 -7.61 25.42 -38.92
CA GLU A 17 -7.45 24.18 -39.70
C GLU A 17 -6.04 24.21 -40.35
N GLU A 18 -5.29 23.14 -40.61
CA GLU A 18 -5.55 21.73 -40.84
C GLU A 18 -4.16 21.03 -40.81
N GLY A 19 -4.09 19.73 -40.49
CA GLY A 19 -2.83 18.97 -40.63
C GLY A 19 -2.86 17.66 -39.87
N GLY A 20 -3.21 16.58 -40.56
CA GLY A 20 -3.53 15.28 -39.98
C GLY A 20 -2.37 14.49 -39.36
N GLY A 21 -2.75 13.38 -38.71
CA GLY A 21 -1.84 12.31 -38.34
C GLY A 21 -2.10 11.68 -36.97
N GLY A 22 -2.96 10.66 -36.93
CA GLY A 22 -2.81 9.54 -35.98
C GLY A 22 -3.92 9.35 -34.93
N PRO A 23 -4.57 8.17 -34.87
CA PRO A 23 -5.34 7.75 -33.71
C PRO A 23 -4.40 7.24 -32.60
N HIS A 24 -4.59 7.75 -31.38
CA HIS A 24 -4.36 7.10 -30.09
C HIS A 24 -3.10 6.23 -29.88
N THR A 25 -2.08 6.76 -29.19
CA THR A 25 -1.35 6.03 -28.13
C THR A 25 -0.74 6.99 -27.09
N ARG A 26 -1.56 7.51 -26.16
CA ARG A 26 -1.07 7.83 -24.80
C ARG A 26 -1.22 6.58 -23.93
N ASN A 27 -0.42 5.58 -24.23
CA ASN A 27 -0.27 4.29 -23.55
C ASN A 27 1.26 4.15 -23.39
N HIS A 28 1.94 3.95 -22.26
CA HIS A 28 1.61 3.51 -20.91
C HIS A 28 2.82 3.79 -19.97
N PRO A 29 2.81 4.82 -19.10
CA PRO A 29 3.69 4.81 -17.92
C PRO A 29 2.94 4.34 -16.66
N ALA A 30 1.65 4.68 -16.51
CA ALA A 30 0.85 4.29 -15.34
C ALA A 30 0.75 2.76 -15.21
N ARG A 31 0.37 2.06 -16.28
CA ARG A 31 0.22 0.60 -16.27
C ARG A 31 1.50 -0.17 -15.96
N ALA A 32 2.68 0.39 -16.27
CA ALA A 32 3.96 -0.23 -15.97
C ALA A 32 4.37 0.01 -14.50
N ALA A 33 4.01 1.16 -13.92
CA ALA A 33 4.17 1.41 -12.49
C ALA A 33 3.23 0.51 -11.68
N ASP A 34 1.96 0.40 -12.07
CA ASP A 34 0.97 -0.45 -11.40
C ASP A 34 1.41 -1.92 -11.37
N ALA A 35 1.91 -2.45 -12.49
CA ALA A 35 2.41 -3.84 -12.55
C ALA A 35 3.62 -4.07 -11.63
N ASN A 36 4.52 -3.10 -11.53
CA ASN A 36 5.67 -3.19 -10.63
C ASN A 36 5.25 -3.13 -9.15
N ASP A 37 4.22 -2.34 -8.83
CA ASP A 37 3.67 -2.26 -7.48
C ASP A 37 2.94 -3.55 -7.09
N ASP A 38 2.21 -4.17 -8.01
CA ASP A 38 1.60 -5.49 -7.80
C ASP A 38 2.66 -6.59 -7.57
N ASP A 39 3.72 -6.62 -8.38
CA ASP A 39 4.82 -7.58 -8.23
C ASP A 39 5.57 -7.39 -6.90
N GLU A 40 5.86 -6.14 -6.52
CA GLU A 40 6.50 -5.84 -5.23
C GLU A 40 5.56 -6.14 -4.05
N LEU A 41 4.24 -5.92 -4.19
CA LEU A 41 3.26 -6.30 -3.18
C LEU A 41 3.30 -7.81 -2.94
N LEU A 42 3.24 -8.61 -3.99
CA LEU A 42 3.30 -10.08 -3.92
C LEU A 42 4.63 -10.57 -3.32
N ARG A 43 5.74 -9.92 -3.67
CA ARG A 43 7.06 -10.20 -3.11
C ARG A 43 7.13 -9.89 -1.61
N LEU A 44 6.62 -8.74 -1.18
CA LEU A 44 6.61 -8.33 0.22
C LEU A 44 5.72 -9.25 1.08
N LEU A 45 4.56 -9.67 0.55
CA LEU A 45 3.69 -10.63 1.22
C LEU A 45 4.38 -11.99 1.38
N SER A 46 4.98 -12.52 0.32
CA SER A 46 5.72 -13.79 0.35
C SER A 46 6.89 -13.74 1.34
N LEU A 47 7.64 -12.63 1.37
CA LEU A 47 8.76 -12.45 2.28
C LEU A 47 8.31 -12.35 3.74
N ALA A 48 7.21 -11.63 3.99
CA ALA A 48 6.61 -11.53 5.32
C ALA A 48 6.14 -12.89 5.86
N GLU A 49 5.53 -13.72 5.02
CA GLU A 49 5.11 -15.08 5.37
C GLU A 49 6.31 -15.99 5.63
N THR A 50 7.34 -15.94 4.78
CA THR A 50 8.56 -16.72 4.97
C THR A 50 9.26 -16.35 6.28
N ASP A 51 9.35 -15.06 6.60
CA ASP A 51 9.91 -14.59 7.85
C ASP A 51 9.06 -14.99 9.05
N LEU A 52 7.73 -15.01 8.90
CA LEU A 52 6.80 -15.46 9.95
C LEU A 52 6.98 -16.95 10.24
N ASP A 53 7.05 -17.79 9.20
CA ASP A 53 7.30 -19.22 9.30
C ASP A 53 8.68 -19.51 9.94
N ALA A 54 9.67 -18.66 9.66
CA ALA A 54 10.99 -18.72 10.29
C ALA A 54 11.03 -18.14 11.72
N GLY A 55 9.93 -17.59 12.24
CA GLY A 55 9.87 -16.96 13.56
C GLY A 55 10.53 -15.58 13.65
N HIS A 56 10.93 -14.98 12.52
CA HIS A 56 11.55 -13.66 12.45
C HIS A 56 10.52 -12.52 12.54
N LEU A 57 9.82 -12.42 13.67
CA LEU A 57 8.67 -11.52 13.85
C LEU A 57 8.93 -10.05 13.47
N ARG A 58 10.13 -9.52 13.77
CA ARG A 58 10.50 -8.14 13.41
C ARG A 58 10.63 -7.92 11.90
N ALA A 59 11.19 -8.90 11.19
CA ALA A 59 11.35 -8.85 9.74
C ALA A 59 9.99 -9.01 9.06
N ALA A 60 9.20 -10.01 9.49
CA ALA A 60 7.83 -10.20 9.06
C ALA A 60 6.99 -8.92 9.22
N HIS A 61 7.09 -8.25 10.38
CA HIS A 61 6.35 -7.02 10.65
C HIS A 61 6.72 -5.90 9.68
N LYS A 62 8.02 -5.73 9.40
CA LYS A 62 8.52 -4.72 8.46
C LYS A 62 7.99 -4.96 7.05
N HIS A 63 8.00 -6.21 6.58
CA HIS A 63 7.53 -6.57 5.25
C HIS A 63 6.01 -6.43 5.12
N ALA A 64 5.26 -6.92 6.09
CA ALA A 64 3.79 -6.77 6.14
C ALA A 64 3.37 -5.29 6.20
N HIS A 65 4.06 -4.47 6.99
CA HIS A 65 3.78 -3.03 7.06
C HIS A 65 4.07 -2.31 5.74
N ARG A 66 5.10 -2.73 5.00
CA ARG A 66 5.35 -2.18 3.65
C ARG A 66 4.26 -2.60 2.66
N ALA A 67 3.86 -3.88 2.67
CA ALA A 67 2.78 -4.38 1.83
C ALA A 67 1.46 -3.61 2.07
N ALA A 68 1.06 -3.44 3.34
CA ALA A 68 -0.15 -2.70 3.69
C ALA A 68 -0.10 -1.19 3.35
N ARG A 69 1.11 -0.62 3.21
CA ARG A 69 1.27 0.76 2.73
C ARG A 69 1.24 0.88 1.20
N LEU A 70 1.60 -0.20 0.51
CA LEU A 70 1.59 -0.27 -0.95
C LEU A 70 0.17 -0.49 -1.45
N ASP A 71 -0.56 -1.41 -0.83
CA ASP A 71 -1.99 -1.63 -1.06
C ASP A 71 -2.75 -1.72 0.28
N PRO A 72 -3.36 -0.60 0.73
CA PRO A 72 -4.18 -0.55 1.94
C PRO A 72 -5.47 -1.38 1.84
N ASP A 73 -5.95 -1.65 0.62
CA ASP A 73 -7.19 -2.40 0.40
C ASP A 73 -6.94 -3.92 0.34
N SER A 74 -5.67 -4.35 0.33
CA SER A 74 -5.27 -5.76 0.39
C SER A 74 -5.77 -6.44 1.67
N PRO A 75 -6.73 -7.37 1.61
CA PRO A 75 -7.18 -8.10 2.79
C PRO A 75 -6.06 -8.94 3.39
N ARG A 76 -5.22 -9.52 2.52
CA ARG A 76 -4.07 -10.33 2.92
C ARG A 76 -3.00 -9.49 3.61
N GLY A 77 -2.65 -8.33 3.06
CA GLY A 77 -1.71 -7.39 3.68
C GLY A 77 -2.18 -6.91 5.05
N SER A 78 -3.45 -6.52 5.16
CA SER A 78 -4.06 -6.07 6.42
C SER A 78 -4.09 -7.16 7.48
N LEU A 79 -4.49 -8.39 7.11
CA LEU A 79 -4.54 -9.53 8.01
C LEU A 79 -3.14 -9.93 8.50
N LEU A 80 -2.17 -10.00 7.58
CA LEU A 80 -0.80 -10.36 7.91
C LEU A 80 -0.16 -9.32 8.83
N LEU A 81 -0.33 -8.02 8.55
CA LEU A 81 0.16 -6.96 9.42
C LEU A 81 -0.44 -7.07 10.82
N THR A 82 -1.76 -7.24 10.92
CA THR A 82 -2.46 -7.37 12.20
C THR A 82 -1.96 -8.56 13.00
N ALA A 83 -1.88 -9.75 12.37
CA ALA A 83 -1.41 -10.96 13.02
C ALA A 83 0.02 -10.80 13.55
N VAL A 84 0.93 -10.27 12.73
CA VAL A 84 2.32 -10.06 13.15
C VAL A 84 2.43 -8.97 14.22
N SER A 85 1.66 -7.88 14.15
CA SER A 85 1.64 -6.86 15.20
C SER A 85 1.20 -7.42 16.55
N VAL A 86 0.18 -8.31 16.57
CA VAL A 86 -0.25 -9.01 17.79
C VAL A 86 0.85 -9.92 18.33
N LEU A 87 1.49 -10.72 17.46
CA LEU A 87 2.59 -11.61 17.87
C LEU A 87 3.80 -10.83 18.41
N VAL A 88 4.16 -9.72 17.78
CA VAL A 88 5.22 -8.83 18.28
C VAL A 88 4.86 -8.23 19.63
N ALA A 89 3.61 -7.77 19.79
CA ALA A 89 3.12 -7.22 21.05
C ALA A 89 3.13 -8.27 22.18
N ASP A 90 2.66 -9.49 21.90
CA ASP A 90 2.67 -10.61 22.84
C ASP A 90 4.09 -11.00 23.25
N HIS A 91 5.01 -11.12 22.29
CA HIS A 91 6.42 -11.41 22.57
C HIS A 91 7.10 -10.28 23.38
N SER A 92 6.67 -9.04 23.21
CA SER A 92 7.15 -7.90 23.99
C SER A 92 6.50 -7.78 25.38
N SER A 93 5.45 -8.55 25.65
CA SER A 93 4.73 -8.51 26.92
C SER A 93 5.58 -9.07 28.05
N HIS A 94 5.69 -8.30 29.13
CA HIS A 94 6.40 -8.69 30.34
C HIS A 94 5.86 -10.01 30.96
N ARG A 95 4.57 -10.33 30.71
CA ARG A 95 3.96 -11.59 31.15
C ARG A 95 4.60 -12.82 30.48
N ALA A 96 5.01 -12.71 29.22
CA ALA A 96 5.71 -13.81 28.53
C ALA A 96 7.08 -14.08 29.18
N THR A 97 7.80 -13.02 29.58
CA THR A 97 9.08 -13.14 30.30
C THR A 97 8.92 -13.79 31.68
N LEU A 98 7.86 -13.46 32.42
CA LEU A 98 7.63 -14.03 33.75
C LEU A 98 7.26 -15.52 33.71
N LEU A 99 6.43 -15.96 32.74
CA LEU A 99 6.10 -17.38 32.58
C LEU A 99 7.30 -18.23 32.14
N LEU A 100 8.25 -17.63 31.41
CA LEU A 100 9.49 -18.29 31.02
C LEU A 100 10.41 -18.56 32.24
N LEU A 101 10.43 -17.64 33.22
CA LEU A 101 11.22 -17.81 34.45
C LEU A 101 10.62 -18.84 35.43
N ASP A 102 9.30 -18.99 35.44
CA ASP A 102 8.61 -19.89 36.39
C ASP A 102 8.63 -21.36 35.93
N SER A 103 9.12 -21.62 34.71
CA SER A 103 9.24 -22.98 34.14
C SER A 103 10.61 -23.63 34.39
N ASP A 104 11.50 -22.98 35.14
CA ASP A 104 12.89 -23.38 35.39
C ASP A 104 13.15 -23.85 36.84
N SER A 105 12.14 -24.43 37.51
CA SER A 105 12.25 -25.03 38.86
C SER A 105 11.96 -26.52 38.89
#